data_AF-A0A084DFU1-F1
#
_entry.id   AF-A0A084DFU1-F1
#
_cell.length_a   1.000
_cell.length_b   1.000
_cell.length_c   1.000
_cell.angle_alpha   90.00
_cell.angle_beta   90.00
_cell.angle_gamma   90.00
#
_symmetry.space_group_name_H-M   'P 1'
#
loop_
_entity.id
_entity.type
_entity.pdbx_description
1 polymer ?
#
loop_
_entity_poly.entity_id
_entity_poly.type
_entity_poly.pdbx_seq_one_letter_code
_entity_poly.pdbx_strand_id
1 'polypeptide(L)'
;MNSADVMHVFELLIALAAIGLLVSGLMQSRIAAKLQSHYPGESAFLGKDGKFNYAPIIWLVSGDYRSLNDPQIDSWARVARVALLVGTLALLLFFALLAYGRYRARLM
;
A
#
# COMPACT_ATOMS: atom_id res chain seq x y z
N MET A 1 29.43 -7.81 -9.78
CA MET A 1 27.99 -8.12 -9.74
C MET A 1 27.63 -8.76 -11.07
N ASN A 2 27.27 -10.04 -11.06
CA ASN A 2 26.90 -10.79 -12.25
C ASN A 2 25.46 -10.43 -12.67
N SER A 3 25.05 -10.77 -13.90
CA SER A 3 23.68 -10.56 -14.39
C SER A 3 22.62 -11.20 -13.48
N ALA A 4 22.93 -12.34 -12.87
CA ALA A 4 22.08 -13.02 -11.90
C ALA A 4 21.81 -12.16 -10.64
N ASP A 5 22.84 -11.50 -10.11
CA ASP A 5 22.70 -10.64 -8.93
C ASP A 5 21.77 -9.45 -9.21
N VAL A 6 21.87 -8.88 -10.41
CA VAL A 6 21.01 -7.77 -10.86
C VAL A 6 19.56 -8.22 -10.97
N MET A 7 19.32 -9.41 -11.52
CA MET A 7 17.98 -10.00 -11.64
C MET A 7 17.32 -10.19 -10.27
N HIS A 8 18.06 -10.73 -9.30
CA HIS A 8 17.56 -10.92 -7.94
C HIS A 8 17.20 -9.61 -7.23
N VAL A 9 17.91 -8.52 -7.49
CA VAL A 9 17.53 -7.20 -6.98
C VAL A 9 16.17 -6.76 -7.54
N PHE A 10 15.93 -6.96 -8.84
CA PHE A 10 14.64 -6.63 -9.44
C PHE A 10 13.50 -7.53 -8.92
N GLU A 11 13.75 -8.83 -8.79
CA GLU A 11 12.79 -9.77 -8.19
C GLU A 11 12.42 -9.38 -6.75
N LEU A 12 13.42 -9.00 -5.94
CA LEU A 12 13.22 -8.55 -4.57
C LEU A 12 12.37 -7.27 -4.52
N LEU A 13 12.62 -6.30 -5.39
CA LEU A 13 11.84 -5.06 -5.47
C LEU A 13 10.40 -5.33 -5.88
N ILE A 14 10.17 -6.24 -6.83
CA ILE A 14 8.82 -6.68 -7.23
C ILE A 14 8.12 -7.38 -6.07
N ALA A 15 8.81 -8.29 -5.37
CA ALA A 15 8.26 -9.00 -4.23
C ALA A 15 7.86 -8.05 -3.10
N LEU A 16 8.72 -7.08 -2.77
CA LEU A 16 8.42 -6.05 -1.76
C LEU A 16 7.23 -5.18 -2.15
N ALA A 17 7.11 -4.80 -3.43
CA ALA A 17 5.95 -4.07 -3.93
C ALA A 17 4.66 -4.89 -3.80
N ALA A 18 4.69 -6.17 -4.18
CA ALA A 18 3.55 -7.07 -4.09
C ALA A 18 3.12 -7.32 -2.63
N ILE A 19 4.08 -7.56 -1.73
CA ILE A 19 3.81 -7.73 -0.29
C ILE A 19 3.20 -6.45 0.29
N GLY A 20 3.73 -5.27 -0.05
CA GLY A 20 3.18 -3.99 0.39
C GLY A 20 1.72 -3.80 -0.03
N LEU A 21 1.38 -4.12 -1.29
CA LEU A 21 0.01 -4.07 -1.79
C LEU A 21 -0.92 -5.07 -1.10
N LEU A 22 -0.46 -6.32 -0.92
CA LEU A 22 -1.23 -7.37 -0.27
C LEU A 22 -1.55 -7.02 1.19
N VAL A 23 -0.53 -6.61 1.96
CA VAL A 23 -0.70 -6.23 3.37
C VAL A 23 -1.62 -5.01 3.49
N SER A 24 -1.46 -4.00 2.64
CA SER A 24 -2.35 -2.84 2.61
C SER A 24 -3.81 -3.25 2.32
N GLY A 25 -4.03 -4.11 1.32
CA GLY A 25 -5.37 -4.60 0.96
C GLY A 25 -6.04 -5.45 2.05
N LEU A 26 -5.26 -6.29 2.75
CA LEU A 26 -5.73 -7.09 3.88
C LEU A 26 -6.16 -6.22 5.06
N MET A 27 -5.35 -5.21 5.41
CA MET A 27 -5.69 -4.27 6.47
C MET A 27 -6.92 -3.43 6.12
N GLN A 28 -7.02 -2.94 4.87
CA GLN A 28 -8.22 -2.25 4.38
C GLN A 28 -9.48 -3.12 4.50
N SER A 29 -9.39 -4.40 4.15
CA SER A 29 -10.51 -5.34 4.28
C SER A 29 -10.94 -5.52 5.74
N ARG A 30 -9.97 -5.62 6.68
CA ARG A 30 -10.27 -5.70 8.12
C ARG A 30 -10.94 -4.45 8.65
N ILE A 31 -10.45 -3.28 8.25
CA ILE A 31 -11.04 -2.00 8.64
C ILE A 31 -12.46 -1.88 8.08
N ALA A 32 -12.69 -2.23 6.82
CA ALA A 32 -14.01 -2.21 6.21
C ALA A 32 -15.01 -3.11 6.96
N ALA A 33 -14.63 -4.36 7.26
CA ALA A 33 -15.48 -5.28 8.03
C ALA A 33 -15.82 -4.74 9.44
N LYS A 34 -14.85 -4.08 10.09
CA LYS A 34 -15.07 -3.49 11.41
C LYS A 34 -15.97 -2.26 11.36
N LEU A 35 -15.78 -1.38 10.37
CA LEU A 35 -16.64 -0.22 10.15
C LEU A 35 -18.10 -0.62 9.90
N GLN A 36 -18.35 -1.67 9.08
CA GLN A 36 -19.71 -2.17 8.85
C GLN A 36 -20.40 -2.67 10.11
N SER A 37 -19.66 -3.35 10.98
CA SER A 37 -20.23 -4.03 12.15
C SER A 37 -20.36 -3.11 13.37
N HIS A 38 -19.43 -2.17 13.56
CA HIS A 38 -19.34 -1.38 14.80
C HIS A 38 -19.62 0.12 14.59
N TYR A 39 -19.55 0.61 13.34
CA TYR A 39 -19.70 2.04 13.03
C TYR A 39 -20.66 2.25 11.84
N PRO A 40 -21.97 1.91 11.99
CA PRO A 40 -22.92 1.99 10.88
C PRO A 40 -23.10 3.41 10.33
N GLY A 41 -22.91 4.46 11.13
CA GLY A 41 -22.92 5.86 10.66
C GLY A 41 -21.73 6.20 9.75
N GLU A 42 -20.59 5.54 9.97
CA GLU A 42 -19.38 5.68 9.14
C GLU A 42 -19.33 4.62 8.03
N SER A 43 -20.26 3.65 8.03
CA SER A 43 -20.41 2.72 6.91
C SER A 43 -20.82 3.43 5.62
N ALA A 44 -21.30 4.68 5.68
CA ALA A 44 -21.51 5.52 4.49
C ALA A 44 -20.21 5.86 3.74
N PHE A 45 -19.06 5.81 4.43
CA PHE A 45 -17.73 5.90 3.79
C PHE A 45 -17.37 4.62 3.04
N LEU A 46 -18.05 3.50 3.33
CA LEU A 46 -18.02 2.29 2.54
C LEU A 46 -19.06 2.41 1.41
N GLY A 47 -18.63 2.18 0.18
CA GLY A 47 -19.50 2.06 -0.98
C GLY A 47 -20.48 0.91 -0.80
N LYS A 48 -21.49 0.85 -1.68
CA LYS A 48 -22.61 -0.11 -1.60
C LYS A 48 -22.17 -1.58 -1.46
N ASP A 49 -20.96 -1.90 -1.92
CA ASP A 49 -20.38 -3.25 -1.89
C ASP A 49 -19.55 -3.54 -0.63
N GLY A 50 -19.53 -2.63 0.35
CA GLY A 50 -18.66 -2.71 1.52
C GLY A 50 -17.20 -2.34 1.27
N LYS A 51 -16.87 -1.90 0.05
CA LYS A 51 -15.58 -1.35 -0.32
C LYS A 51 -15.63 0.16 -0.16
N PHE A 52 -14.66 0.79 0.51
CA PHE A 52 -14.58 2.25 0.66
C PHE A 52 -14.97 3.02 -0.62
N ASN A 53 -16.01 3.85 -0.53
CA ASN A 53 -16.50 4.70 -1.63
C ASN A 53 -15.60 5.92 -1.81
N TYR A 54 -15.04 6.39 -0.69
CA TYR A 54 -13.90 7.31 -0.68
C TYR A 54 -12.65 6.50 -0.98
N ALA A 55 -11.76 6.95 -1.89
CA ALA A 55 -10.60 6.15 -2.27
C ALA A 55 -9.87 5.66 -0.99
N PRO A 56 -9.82 4.34 -0.71
CA PRO A 56 -9.42 3.82 0.60
C PRO A 56 -8.01 4.27 1.02
N ILE A 57 -7.16 4.53 0.02
CA ILE A 57 -5.83 5.12 0.20
C ILE A 57 -5.92 6.56 0.72
N ILE A 58 -6.82 7.40 0.20
CA ILE A 58 -6.99 8.79 0.63
C ILE A 58 -7.51 8.83 2.08
N TRP A 59 -8.48 7.99 2.44
CA TRP A 59 -8.97 7.89 3.82
C TRP A 59 -7.87 7.44 4.80
N LEU A 60 -7.05 6.46 4.38
CA LEU A 60 -5.88 6.01 5.16
C LEU A 60 -4.82 7.10 5.31
N VAL A 61 -4.55 7.89 4.26
CA VAL A 61 -3.48 8.88 4.25
C VAL A 61 -3.89 10.17 4.97
N SER A 62 -5.13 10.62 4.78
CA SER A 62 -5.71 11.81 5.44
C SER A 62 -5.75 11.67 6.96
N GLY A 63 -5.96 10.46 7.47
CA GLY A 63 -6.04 10.22 8.91
C GLY A 63 -7.45 10.42 9.49
N ASP A 64 -8.47 10.55 8.64
CA ASP A 64 -9.86 10.74 9.04
C ASP A 64 -10.34 9.66 10.02
N TYR A 65 -9.83 8.42 9.88
CA TYR A 65 -10.09 7.30 10.76
C TYR A 65 -9.79 7.53 12.25
N ARG A 66 -9.00 8.56 12.59
CA ARG A 66 -8.71 8.94 13.99
C ARG A 66 -9.92 9.50 14.71
N SER A 67 -10.92 10.02 13.99
CA SER A 67 -12.20 10.49 14.58
C SER A 67 -12.93 9.38 15.33
N LEU A 68 -12.72 8.12 14.93
CA LEU A 68 -13.38 6.94 15.48
C LEU A 68 -12.87 6.56 16.88
N ASN A 69 -11.70 7.08 17.29
CA ASN A 69 -11.03 6.73 18.55
C ASN A 69 -10.89 5.20 18.79
N ASP A 70 -10.77 4.42 17.72
CA ASP A 70 -10.61 2.97 17.79
C ASP A 70 -9.13 2.56 17.67
N PRO A 71 -8.51 2.01 18.74
CA PRO A 71 -7.10 1.66 18.74
C PRO A 71 -6.75 0.52 17.77
N GLN A 72 -7.71 -0.35 17.43
CA GLN A 72 -7.47 -1.41 16.44
C GLN A 72 -7.47 -0.85 15.02
N ILE A 73 -8.39 0.07 14.71
CA ILE A 73 -8.42 0.74 13.40
C ILE A 73 -7.15 1.59 13.22
N ASP A 74 -6.70 2.32 14.24
CA ASP A 74 -5.43 3.07 14.15
C ASP A 74 -4.23 2.15 13.89
N SER A 75 -4.17 1.01 14.57
CA SER A 75 -3.10 0.02 14.37
C SER A 75 -3.11 -0.54 12.94
N TRP A 76 -4.26 -1.01 12.46
CA TRP A 76 -4.38 -1.54 11.10
C TRP A 76 -4.12 -0.47 10.03
N ALA A 77 -4.60 0.75 10.24
CA ALA A 77 -4.34 1.87 9.33
C ALA A 77 -2.85 2.22 9.28
N ARG A 78 -2.15 2.20 10.42
CA ARG A 78 -0.70 2.40 10.47
C ARG A 78 0.05 1.31 9.71
N VAL A 79 -0.31 0.05 9.90
CA VAL A 79 0.29 -1.08 9.15
C VAL A 79 0.03 -0.94 7.65
N ALA A 80 -1.20 -0.59 7.26
CA ALA A 80 -1.56 -0.38 5.85
C ALA A 80 -0.73 0.75 5.22
N ARG A 81 -0.55 1.88 5.93
CA ARG A 81 0.27 3.01 5.46
C ARG A 81 1.74 2.64 5.32
N VAL A 82 2.30 1.94 6.30
CA VAL A 82 3.70 1.48 6.23
C VAL A 82 3.89 0.52 5.05
N ALA A 83 2.98 -0.44 4.88
CA ALA A 83 3.03 -1.37 3.76
C ALA A 83 2.93 -0.65 2.40
N LEU A 84 2.03 0.33 2.29
CA LEU A 84 1.88 1.16 1.09
C LEU A 84 3.13 2.00 0.81
N LEU A 85 3.76 2.58 1.84
CA LEU A 85 5.02 3.33 1.70
C LEU A 85 6.17 2.43 1.24
N VAL A 86 6.35 1.26 1.86
CA VAL A 86 7.39 0.30 1.48
C VAL A 86 7.20 -0.18 0.04
N GLY A 87 5.97 -0.54 -0.33
CA GLY A 87 5.68 -0.98 -1.70
C GLY A 87 5.89 0.12 -2.74
N THR A 88 5.48 1.36 -2.43
CA THR A 88 5.69 2.52 -3.31
C THR A 88 7.18 2.83 -3.47
N LEU A 89 7.96 2.78 -2.38
CA LEU A 89 9.40 3.01 -2.42
C LEU A 89 10.11 1.93 -3.26
N ALA A 90 9.72 0.66 -3.11
CA ALA A 90 10.27 -0.43 -3.91
C ALA A 90 10.01 -0.23 -5.42
N LEU A 91 8.79 0.22 -5.79
CA LEU A 91 8.46 0.56 -7.17
C LEU A 91 9.28 1.74 -7.69
N LEU A 92 9.45 2.81 -6.89
CA LEU A 92 10.26 3.96 -7.28
C LEU A 92 11.72 3.55 -7.54
N LEU A 93 12.30 2.73 -6.67
CA LEU A 93 13.66 2.20 -6.84
C LEU A 93 13.76 1.31 -8.09
N PHE A 94 12.77 0.46 -8.34
CA PHE A 94 12.69 -0.36 -9.55
C PHE A 94 12.77 0.50 -10.82
N PHE A 95 11.92 1.53 -10.92
CA PHE A 95 11.89 2.41 -12.09
C PHE A 95 13.15 3.27 -12.21
N ALA A 96 13.71 3.75 -11.10
CA ALA A 96 14.96 4.50 -11.10
C ALA A 96 16.13 3.66 -11.62
N LEU A 97 16.26 2.42 -11.16
CA LEU A 97 17.29 1.48 -11.64
C LEU A 97 17.10 1.13 -13.12
N LEU A 98 15.86 0.90 -13.54
CA LEU A 98 15.54 0.62 -14.95
C LEU A 98 15.88 1.82 -15.85
N ALA A 99 15.54 3.03 -15.44
CA ALA A 99 15.84 4.27 -16.16
C ALA A 99 17.35 4.51 -16.23
N TYR A 100 18.07 4.32 -15.11
CA TYR A 100 19.52 4.44 -15.05
C TYR A 100 20.22 3.42 -15.97
N GLY A 101 19.78 2.15 -15.95
CA GLY A 101 20.27 1.12 -16.85
C GLY A 101 20.08 1.48 -18.32
N ARG A 102 18.89 1.99 -18.69
CA ARG A 102 18.60 2.48 -20.04
C ARG A 102 19.45 3.68 -20.44
N TYR A 103 19.66 4.63 -19.54
CA TYR A 103 20.51 5.79 -19.78
C TYR A 103 21.95 5.38 -20.08
N ARG A 104 22.52 4.49 -19.25
CA ARG A 104 23.89 4.00 -19.44
C ARG A 104 24.05 3.21 -20.75
N ALA A 105 23.06 2.40 -21.12
CA ALA A 105 23.09 1.64 -22.37
C ALA A 105 23.02 2.51 -23.64
N ARG A 106 22.52 3.75 -23.55
CA ARG A 106 22.51 4.72 -24.66
C ARG A 106 23.81 5.50 -24.82
N LEU A 107 24.64 5.53 -23.77
CA LEU A 107 25.93 6.23 -23.76
C LEU A 107 27.10 5.32 -24.20
N MET A 108 26.85 4.03 -24.39
CA MET A 108 27.76 3.04 -24.96
C MET A 108 27.40 2.80 -26.42
#